data_AF-A0A8T3PM10-F1
#
_entry.id   AF-A0A8T3PM10-F1
#
_cell.length_a   1.000
_cell.length_b   1.000
_cell.length_c   1.000
_cell.angle_alpha   90.00
_cell.angle_beta   90.00
_cell.angle_gamma   90.00
#
_symmetry.space_group_name_H-M   'P 1'
#
loop_
_entity.id
_entity.type
_entity.pdbx_description
1 polymer ?
#
loop_
_entity_poly.entity_id
_entity_poly.type
_entity_poly.pdbx_seq_one_letter_code
_entity_poly.pdbx_strand_id
1 'polypeptide(L)'
;SVRRYVDRGLRGQLRSGNLLTGQLYVALDFFPNAPKITLDTTRTPIQIPTVPGTFEELQTMLGNIVSQLERVPFEQIGDDVHRALVRLDPLLQAADKLVKDLGTGIAPELHATLGQARQTLATAEHGLLAADAPVQTDLRETLREVRRATEALRNLSDFLERHPESLIRGKQEGRP
;
A
#
# COMPACT_ATOMS: atom_id res chain seq x y z
N SER A 1 51.08 -15.48 7.09
CA SER A 1 50.97 -14.00 7.26
C SER A 1 49.51 -13.63 7.44
N VAL A 2 49.19 -12.69 8.36
CA VAL A 2 47.82 -12.25 8.70
C VAL A 2 46.99 -11.88 7.45
N ARG A 3 47.63 -11.30 6.43
CA ARG A 3 47.03 -11.02 5.11
C ARG A 3 46.27 -12.22 4.52
N ARG A 4 46.86 -13.42 4.52
CA ARG A 4 46.22 -14.63 3.96
C ARG A 4 44.94 -15.02 4.71
N TYR A 5 44.87 -14.75 6.02
CA TYR A 5 43.66 -15.02 6.80
C TYR A 5 42.58 -13.96 6.51
N VAL A 6 42.97 -12.69 6.40
CA VAL A 6 42.05 -11.60 6.00
C VAL A 6 41.48 -11.82 4.60
N ASP A 7 42.30 -12.29 3.66
CA ASP A 7 41.89 -12.64 2.29
C ASP A 7 40.88 -13.81 2.27
N ARG A 8 40.97 -14.71 3.27
CA ARG A 8 40.02 -15.81 3.49
C ARG A 8 38.81 -15.41 4.33
N GLY A 9 38.67 -14.13 4.69
CA GLY A 9 37.51 -13.61 5.41
C GLY A 9 37.70 -13.40 6.90
N LEU A 10 38.92 -13.45 7.44
CA LEU A 10 39.16 -13.14 8.87
C LEU A 10 38.74 -11.70 9.16
N ARG A 11 37.82 -11.52 10.11
CA ARG A 11 37.38 -10.20 10.59
C ARG A 11 37.28 -10.19 12.11
N GLY A 12 37.49 -9.01 12.69
CA GLY A 12 37.12 -8.72 14.06
C GLY A 12 35.65 -8.32 14.16
N GLN A 13 34.94 -8.81 15.17
CA GLN A 13 33.57 -8.43 15.45
C GLN A 13 33.40 -8.24 16.95
N LEU A 14 32.71 -7.16 17.35
CA LEU A 14 32.24 -7.04 18.73
C LEU A 14 31.02 -7.93 18.91
N ARG A 15 31.07 -8.83 19.89
CA ARG A 15 29.96 -9.71 20.25
C ARG A 15 29.57 -9.48 21.70
N SER A 16 28.28 -9.62 22.01
CA SER A 16 27.82 -9.55 23.39
C SER A 16 28.18 -10.84 24.12
N GLY A 17 28.91 -10.70 25.23
CA GLY A 17 29.17 -11.79 26.17
C GLY A 17 28.05 -11.95 27.19
N ASN A 18 27.41 -10.83 27.57
CA ASN A 18 26.23 -10.82 28.41
C ASN A 18 25.35 -9.61 28.07
N LEU A 19 24.14 -9.88 27.58
CA LEU A 19 23.18 -8.84 27.18
C LEU A 19 22.59 -8.07 28.37
N LEU A 20 22.54 -8.68 29.57
CA LEU A 20 21.95 -8.05 30.76
C LEU A 20 22.90 -7.01 31.39
N THR A 21 24.20 -7.25 31.31
CA THR A 21 25.24 -6.35 31.87
C THR A 21 25.89 -5.47 30.81
N GLY A 22 25.60 -5.70 29.53
CA GLY A 22 26.20 -4.96 28.41
C GLY A 22 27.67 -5.32 28.14
N GLN A 23 28.17 -6.45 28.65
CA GLN A 23 29.56 -6.86 28.43
C GLN A 23 29.79 -7.27 26.98
N LEU A 24 30.82 -6.71 26.36
CA LEU A 24 31.26 -6.99 24.99
C LEU A 24 32.61 -7.70 24.98
N TYR A 25 32.85 -8.55 23.99
CA TYR A 25 34.15 -9.13 23.69
C TYR A 25 34.48 -9.03 22.21
N VAL A 26 35.77 -9.05 21.89
CA VAL A 26 36.27 -9.06 20.51
C VAL A 26 36.38 -10.49 20.03
N ALA A 27 35.57 -10.88 19.05
CA ALA A 27 35.67 -12.15 18.35
C ALA A 27 36.51 -11.98 17.08
N LEU A 28 37.36 -12.96 16.79
CA LEU A 28 38.05 -13.08 15.50
C LEU A 28 37.51 -14.31 14.80
N ASP A 29 36.85 -14.12 13.65
CA ASP A 29 36.13 -15.19 12.96
C ASP A 29 36.21 -15.03 11.43
N PHE A 30 35.87 -16.07 10.68
CA PHE A 30 35.87 -16.08 9.23
C PHE A 30 34.48 -15.84 8.66
N PHE A 31 34.34 -14.77 7.88
CA PHE A 31 33.08 -14.37 7.27
C PHE A 31 33.16 -14.57 5.75
N PRO A 32 32.49 -15.60 5.19
CA PRO A 32 32.64 -15.96 3.76
C PRO A 32 32.15 -14.85 2.81
N ASN A 33 31.20 -14.03 3.27
CA ASN A 33 30.60 -12.94 2.50
C ASN A 33 31.13 -11.55 2.87
N ALA A 34 32.18 -11.47 3.70
CA ALA A 34 32.73 -10.17 4.07
C ALA A 34 33.31 -9.43 2.85
N PRO A 35 33.13 -8.10 2.75
CA PRO A 35 33.72 -7.31 1.68
C PRO A 35 35.22 -7.55 1.58
N LYS A 36 35.74 -7.74 0.36
CA LYS A 36 37.17 -7.94 0.11
C LYS A 36 37.91 -6.63 0.42
N ILE A 37 38.80 -6.68 1.41
CA ILE A 37 39.61 -5.54 1.85
C ILE A 37 41.07 -5.97 1.80
N THR A 38 41.91 -5.16 1.15
CA THR A 38 43.35 -5.41 1.11
C THR A 38 43.99 -4.96 2.42
N LEU A 39 44.62 -5.91 3.14
CA LEU A 39 45.36 -5.58 4.36
C LEU A 39 46.65 -4.83 4.04
N ASP A 40 46.73 -3.57 4.48
CA ASP A 40 47.97 -2.80 4.47
C ASP A 40 48.91 -3.33 5.58
N THR A 41 49.94 -4.06 5.18
CA THR A 41 50.91 -4.67 6.10
C THR A 41 52.14 -3.78 6.32
N THR A 42 52.22 -2.59 5.73
CA THR A 42 53.35 -1.67 5.95
C THR A 42 53.12 -0.78 7.18
N ARG A 43 51.91 -0.76 7.73
CA ARG A 43 51.58 -0.04 8.97
C ARG A 43 51.88 -0.87 10.20
N THR A 44 52.43 -0.20 11.22
CA THR A 44 52.66 -0.77 12.55
C THR A 44 51.89 0.08 13.58
N PRO A 45 50.92 -0.48 14.32
CA PRO A 45 50.50 -1.89 14.35
C PRO A 45 49.64 -2.30 13.14
N ILE A 46 49.62 -3.60 12.85
CA ILE A 46 48.74 -4.20 11.83
C ILE A 46 47.28 -4.09 12.32
N GLN A 47 46.39 -3.59 11.46
CA GLN A 47 44.97 -3.42 11.77
C GLN A 47 44.14 -4.55 11.16
N ILE A 48 43.43 -5.31 11.99
CA ILE A 48 42.53 -6.37 11.50
C ILE A 48 41.21 -5.70 11.06
N PRO A 49 40.71 -5.95 9.84
CA PRO A 49 39.44 -5.39 9.40
C PRO A 49 38.28 -5.91 10.25
N THR A 50 37.29 -5.05 10.50
CA THR A 50 36.13 -5.40 11.32
C THR A 50 34.87 -5.58 10.49
N VAL A 51 33.89 -6.26 11.05
CA VAL A 51 32.49 -6.27 10.60
C VAL A 51 31.59 -5.78 11.73
N PRO A 52 30.46 -5.15 11.42
CA PRO A 52 29.48 -4.76 12.43
C PRO A 52 29.04 -5.94 13.29
N GLY A 53 28.71 -5.67 14.56
CA GLY A 53 28.07 -6.66 15.42
C GLY A 53 26.59 -6.85 15.04
N THR A 54 26.02 -7.98 15.44
CA THR A 54 24.63 -8.31 15.14
C THR A 54 23.64 -7.34 15.78
N PHE A 55 23.96 -6.79 16.95
CA PHE A 55 23.09 -5.86 17.65
C PHE A 55 23.06 -4.48 16.98
N GLU A 56 24.22 -3.98 16.54
CA GLU A 56 24.32 -2.72 15.79
C GLU A 56 23.60 -2.82 14.44
N GLU A 57 23.68 -3.97 13.76
CA GLU A 57 22.90 -4.25 12.55
C GLU A 57 21.39 -4.19 12.83
N LEU A 58 20.92 -4.80 13.92
CA LEU A 58 19.50 -4.75 14.30
C LEU A 58 19.02 -3.33 14.61
N GLN A 59 19.80 -2.52 15.34
CA GLN A 59 19.46 -1.12 15.60
C GLN A 59 19.34 -0.33 14.29
N THR A 60 20.28 -0.55 13.37
CA THR A 60 20.27 0.09 12.04
C THR A 60 19.03 -0.33 11.24
N MET A 61 18.69 -1.62 11.24
CA MET A 61 17.49 -2.14 10.57
C MET A 61 16.21 -1.55 11.17
N LEU A 62 16.10 -1.48 12.50
CA LEU A 62 14.95 -0.89 13.17
C LEU A 62 14.80 0.60 12.83
N GLY A 63 15.89 1.36 12.86
CA GLY A 63 15.88 2.77 12.44
C GLY A 63 15.44 2.94 10.98
N ASN A 64 15.93 2.06 10.09
CA ASN A 64 15.53 2.07 8.68
C ASN A 64 14.03 1.78 8.52
N ILE A 65 13.48 0.77 9.21
CA ILE A 65 12.04 0.43 9.17
C ILE A 65 11.19 1.61 9.67
N VAL A 66 11.56 2.22 10.80
CA VAL A 66 10.86 3.41 11.34
C VAL A 66 10.87 4.54 10.32
N SER A 67 12.03 4.85 9.74
CA SER A 67 12.16 5.89 8.72
C SER A 67 11.44 5.58 7.40
N GLN A 68 11.19 4.30 7.10
CA GLN A 68 10.40 3.89 5.94
C GLN A 68 8.90 4.00 6.22
N LEU A 69 8.47 3.67 7.44
CA LEU A 69 7.08 3.81 7.87
C LEU A 69 6.64 5.27 7.92
N GLU A 70 7.51 6.18 8.38
CA GLU A 70 7.28 7.64 8.36
C GLU A 70 7.16 8.24 6.96
N ARG A 71 7.68 7.55 5.93
CA ARG A 71 7.63 8.02 4.54
C ARG A 71 6.37 7.61 3.79
N VAL A 72 5.48 6.84 4.41
CA VAL A 72 4.19 6.50 3.78
C VAL A 72 3.27 7.72 3.91
N PRO A 73 2.88 8.40 2.80
CA PRO A 73 2.13 9.65 2.85
C PRO A 73 0.63 9.34 3.06
N PHE A 74 0.26 8.90 4.26
CA PHE A 74 -1.11 8.49 4.59
C PHE A 74 -2.12 9.63 4.39
N GLU A 75 -1.73 10.86 4.68
CA GLU A 75 -2.52 12.07 4.47
C GLU A 75 -2.83 12.27 2.98
N GLN A 76 -1.81 12.15 2.11
CA GLN A 76 -2.00 12.32 0.67
C GLN A 76 -2.90 11.23 0.08
N ILE A 77 -2.78 10.00 0.56
CA ILE A 77 -3.64 8.89 0.13
C ILE A 77 -5.09 9.13 0.56
N GLY A 78 -5.31 9.56 1.81
CA GLY A 78 -6.65 9.94 2.30
C GLY A 78 -7.29 11.05 1.45
N ASP A 79 -6.51 12.09 1.15
CA ASP A 79 -6.93 13.20 0.29
C ASP A 79 -7.27 12.75 -1.14
N ASP A 80 -6.47 11.87 -1.74
CA ASP A 80 -6.71 11.32 -3.08
C ASP A 80 -8.00 10.51 -3.13
N VAL A 81 -8.24 9.67 -2.12
CA VAL A 81 -9.47 8.87 -2.01
C VAL A 81 -10.67 9.79 -1.79
N HIS A 82 -10.58 10.77 -0.87
CA HIS A 82 -11.64 11.75 -0.65
C HIS A 82 -12.00 12.48 -1.95
N ARG A 83 -11.01 12.97 -2.69
CA ARG A 83 -11.23 13.59 -4.02
C ARG A 83 -11.91 12.65 -5.00
N ALA A 84 -11.54 11.37 -5.01
CA ALA A 84 -12.20 10.38 -5.88
C ALA A 84 -13.67 10.18 -5.49
N LEU A 85 -13.99 10.07 -4.20
CA LEU A 85 -15.36 9.95 -3.71
C LEU A 85 -16.22 11.18 -4.09
N VAL A 86 -15.69 12.39 -3.88
CA VAL A 86 -16.36 13.65 -4.26
C VAL A 86 -16.61 13.71 -5.77
N ARG A 87 -15.72 13.17 -6.60
CA ARG A 87 -15.91 13.11 -8.07
C ARG A 87 -16.92 12.05 -8.52
N LEU A 88 -17.16 11.02 -7.72
CA LEU A 88 -18.12 9.95 -8.04
C LEU A 88 -19.56 10.37 -7.74
N ASP A 89 -19.77 11.30 -6.81
CA ASP A 89 -21.12 11.74 -6.42
C ASP A 89 -21.95 12.32 -7.60
N PRO A 90 -21.42 13.26 -8.44
CA PRO A 90 -22.15 13.76 -9.60
C PRO A 90 -22.49 12.68 -10.64
N LEU A 91 -21.63 11.66 -10.78
CA LEU A 91 -21.86 10.55 -11.72
C LEU A 91 -23.02 9.67 -11.25
N LEU A 92 -23.10 9.38 -9.96
CA LEU A 92 -24.23 8.64 -9.41
C LEU A 92 -25.54 9.42 -9.48
N GLN A 93 -25.49 10.74 -9.29
CA GLN A 93 -26.67 11.60 -9.48
C GLN A 93 -27.14 11.61 -10.94
N ALA A 94 -26.22 11.64 -11.90
CA ALA A 94 -26.54 11.56 -13.32
C ALA A 94 -27.13 10.19 -13.68
N ALA A 95 -26.58 9.11 -13.14
CA ALA A 95 -27.12 7.76 -13.32
C ALA A 95 -28.51 7.61 -12.70
N ASP A 96 -28.76 8.16 -11.51
CA ASP A 96 -30.08 8.14 -10.87
C ASP A 96 -31.14 8.87 -11.71
N LYS A 97 -30.80 10.02 -12.30
CA LYS A 97 -31.68 10.73 -13.24
C LYS A 97 -31.97 9.90 -14.48
N LEU A 98 -30.94 9.33 -15.09
CA LEU A 98 -31.10 8.50 -16.29
C LEU A 98 -32.03 7.31 -16.02
N VAL A 99 -31.85 6.62 -14.90
CA VAL A 99 -32.70 5.47 -14.54
C VAL A 99 -34.14 5.89 -14.27
N LYS A 100 -34.37 7.05 -13.63
CA LYS A 100 -35.72 7.62 -13.48
C LYS A 100 -36.37 7.95 -14.83
N ASP A 101 -35.59 8.49 -15.77
CA ASP A 101 -36.08 8.90 -17.09
C ASP A 101 -36.39 7.70 -18.00
N LEU A 102 -35.71 6.57 -17.81
CA LEU A 102 -35.90 5.34 -18.58
C LEU A 102 -37.17 4.54 -18.18
N GLY A 103 -37.85 4.92 -17.10
CA GLY A 103 -39.12 4.33 -16.66
C GLY A 103 -39.00 2.92 -16.08
N THR A 104 -40.13 2.35 -15.64
CA THR A 104 -40.21 1.05 -14.92
C THR A 104 -39.84 -0.19 -15.74
N GLY A 105 -39.56 -0.03 -17.04
CA GLY A 105 -39.30 -1.13 -17.97
C GLY A 105 -37.85 -1.62 -18.02
N ILE A 106 -36.89 -0.82 -17.56
CA ILE A 106 -35.47 -1.19 -17.53
C ILE A 106 -35.08 -1.48 -16.07
N ALA A 107 -35.29 -2.76 -15.73
CA ALA A 107 -34.65 -3.56 -14.69
C ALA A 107 -34.62 -2.96 -13.26
N PRO A 108 -35.48 -3.41 -12.32
CA PRO A 108 -35.28 -3.19 -10.88
C PRO A 108 -33.85 -3.51 -10.39
N GLU A 109 -33.12 -4.36 -11.11
CA GLU A 109 -31.71 -4.68 -10.92
C GLU A 109 -30.78 -3.45 -11.10
N LEU A 110 -31.08 -2.53 -12.02
CA LEU A 110 -30.33 -1.28 -12.21
C LEU A 110 -30.49 -0.35 -11.01
N HIS A 111 -31.74 -0.19 -10.55
CA HIS A 111 -32.05 0.59 -9.35
C HIS A 111 -31.37 0.02 -8.11
N ALA A 112 -31.40 -1.32 -7.94
CA ALA A 112 -30.73 -2.00 -6.84
C ALA A 112 -29.21 -1.78 -6.88
N THR A 113 -28.61 -1.88 -8.07
CA THR A 113 -27.16 -1.69 -8.28
C THR A 113 -26.73 -0.25 -7.95
N LEU A 114 -27.49 0.75 -8.40
CA LEU A 114 -27.22 2.15 -8.06
C LEU A 114 -27.40 2.45 -6.58
N GLY A 115 -28.42 1.86 -5.94
CA GLY A 115 -28.62 1.95 -4.50
C GLY A 115 -27.45 1.37 -3.72
N GLN A 116 -26.94 0.20 -4.13
CA GLN A 116 -25.75 -0.42 -3.54
C GLN A 116 -24.51 0.46 -3.71
N ALA A 117 -24.27 1.00 -4.91
CA ALA A 117 -23.14 1.89 -5.16
C ALA A 117 -23.18 3.14 -4.25
N ARG A 118 -24.35 3.74 -4.04
CA ARG A 118 -24.51 4.87 -3.10
C ARG A 118 -24.21 4.47 -1.67
N GLN A 119 -24.75 3.35 -1.20
CA GLN A 119 -24.51 2.87 0.16
C GLN A 119 -23.02 2.59 0.40
N THR A 120 -22.36 2.00 -0.58
CA THR A 120 -20.93 1.73 -0.57
C THR A 120 -20.11 3.03 -0.47
N LEU A 121 -20.41 4.06 -1.26
CA LEU A 121 -19.71 5.34 -1.17
C LEU A 121 -19.96 6.05 0.17
N ALA A 122 -21.18 6.01 0.69
CA ALA A 122 -21.50 6.59 2.00
C ALA A 122 -20.72 5.90 3.14
N THR A 123 -20.54 4.57 3.03
CA THR A 123 -19.73 3.80 3.98
C THR A 123 -18.24 4.15 3.89
N ALA A 124 -17.72 4.32 2.68
CA ALA A 124 -16.34 4.76 2.45
C ALA A 124 -16.08 6.18 2.99
N GLU A 125 -17.02 7.11 2.77
CA GLU A 125 -16.93 8.48 3.29
C GLU A 125 -16.89 8.51 4.81
N HIS A 126 -17.80 7.78 5.48
CA HIS A 126 -17.79 7.68 6.94
C HIS A 126 -16.52 7.03 7.49
N GLY A 127 -15.97 6.01 6.83
CA GLY A 127 -14.73 5.36 7.24
C GLY A 127 -13.51 6.29 7.17
N LEU A 128 -13.48 7.22 6.22
CA LEU A 128 -12.40 8.20 6.11
C LEU A 128 -12.53 9.37 7.10
N LEU A 129 -13.75 9.71 7.51
CA LEU A 129 -14.03 10.80 8.47
C LEU A 129 -13.94 10.36 9.94
N ALA A 130 -13.87 9.06 10.21
CA ALA A 130 -13.69 8.53 11.55
C ALA A 130 -12.27 8.85 12.05
N ALA A 131 -12.13 9.94 12.81
CA ALA A 131 -10.87 10.57 13.21
C ALA A 131 -9.89 9.72 14.07
N ASP A 132 -10.23 8.47 14.41
CA ASP A 132 -9.49 7.67 15.40
C ASP A 132 -9.18 6.21 14.97
N ALA A 133 -9.44 5.81 13.72
CA ALA A 133 -9.23 4.42 13.27
C ALA A 133 -7.89 4.20 12.54
N PRO A 134 -7.29 2.99 12.60
CA PRO A 134 -6.06 2.69 11.86
C PRO A 134 -6.28 2.85 10.36
N VAL A 135 -5.76 3.94 9.78
CA VAL A 135 -5.89 4.34 8.37
C VAL A 135 -5.61 3.19 7.38
N GLN A 136 -4.75 2.24 7.76
CA GLN A 136 -4.38 1.09 6.94
C GLN A 136 -5.53 0.09 6.71
N THR A 137 -6.43 -0.09 7.67
CA THR A 137 -7.54 -1.05 7.59
C THR A 137 -8.70 -0.44 6.80
N ASP A 138 -9.05 0.82 7.08
CA ASP A 138 -10.19 1.50 6.46
C ASP A 138 -9.91 1.91 5.02
N LEU A 139 -8.64 2.21 4.68
CA LEU A 139 -8.23 2.40 3.30
C LEU A 139 -8.41 1.12 2.47
N ARG A 140 -8.07 -0.04 3.03
CA ARG A 140 -8.26 -1.33 2.33
C ARG A 140 -9.74 -1.67 2.15
N GLU A 141 -10.58 -1.32 3.10
CA GLU A 141 -12.04 -1.47 3.01
C GLU A 141 -12.60 -0.53 1.92
N THR A 142 -12.23 0.74 1.99
CA THR A 142 -12.62 1.78 1.02
C THR A 142 -12.21 1.44 -0.41
N LEU A 143 -10.96 0.98 -0.62
CA LEU A 143 -10.49 0.58 -1.95
C LEU A 143 -11.26 -0.63 -2.50
N ARG A 144 -11.66 -1.58 -1.62
CA ARG A 144 -12.52 -2.71 -2.01
C ARG A 144 -13.90 -2.23 -2.42
N GLU A 145 -14.48 -1.31 -1.66
CA GLU A 145 -15.78 -0.70 -1.92
C GLU A 145 -15.80 0.09 -3.25
N VAL A 146 -14.80 0.95 -3.49
CA VAL A 146 -14.65 1.68 -4.77
C VAL A 146 -14.52 0.72 -5.95
N ARG A 147 -13.78 -0.39 -5.78
CA ARG A 147 -13.66 -1.42 -6.82
C ARG A 147 -15.02 -2.05 -7.15
N ARG A 148 -15.82 -2.39 -6.14
CA ARG A 148 -17.17 -2.94 -6.35
C ARG A 148 -18.09 -1.97 -7.10
N ALA A 149 -18.06 -0.69 -6.74
CA ALA A 149 -18.82 0.34 -7.44
C ALA A 149 -18.38 0.47 -8.91
N THR A 150 -17.08 0.39 -9.18
CA THR A 150 -16.53 0.42 -10.54
C THR A 150 -16.95 -0.81 -11.36
N GLU A 151 -16.94 -2.00 -10.75
CA GLU A 151 -17.42 -3.24 -11.37
C GLU A 151 -18.92 -3.16 -11.70
N ALA A 152 -19.73 -2.60 -10.80
CA ALA A 152 -21.15 -2.34 -11.04
C ALA A 152 -21.39 -1.39 -12.23
N LEU A 153 -20.62 -0.30 -12.32
CA LEU A 153 -20.69 0.64 -13.45
C LEU A 153 -20.26 0.00 -14.77
N ARG A 154 -19.26 -0.90 -14.75
CA ARG A 154 -18.84 -1.65 -15.94
C ARG A 154 -19.95 -2.60 -16.41
N ASN A 155 -20.54 -3.36 -15.49
CA ASN A 155 -21.66 -4.25 -15.82
C ASN A 155 -22.85 -3.50 -16.41
N LEU A 156 -23.14 -2.29 -15.91
CA LEU A 156 -24.13 -1.39 -16.48
C LEU A 156 -23.76 -0.96 -17.91
N SER A 157 -22.51 -0.56 -18.12
CA SER A 157 -22.01 -0.12 -19.43
C SER A 157 -22.12 -1.25 -20.46
N ASP A 158 -21.71 -2.47 -20.08
CA ASP A 158 -21.84 -3.68 -20.87
C ASP A 158 -23.30 -4.01 -21.21
N PHE A 159 -24.23 -3.82 -20.27
CA PHE A 159 -25.65 -4.05 -20.49
C PHE A 159 -26.23 -3.06 -21.51
N LEU A 160 -25.86 -1.78 -21.42
CA LEU A 160 -26.27 -0.74 -22.37
C LEU A 160 -25.70 -0.99 -23.78
N GLU A 161 -24.47 -1.49 -23.89
CA GLU A 161 -23.84 -1.83 -25.17
C GLU A 161 -24.51 -3.02 -25.86
N ARG A 162 -25.00 -4.00 -25.08
CA ARG A 162 -25.68 -5.20 -25.59
C ARG A 162 -27.17 -4.99 -25.88
N HIS A 163 -27.79 -3.96 -25.31
CA HIS A 163 -29.21 -3.63 -25.49
C HIS A 163 -29.40 -2.18 -25.99
N PRO A 164 -28.95 -1.86 -27.23
CA PRO A 164 -29.04 -0.52 -27.81
C PRO A 164 -30.48 -0.02 -28.02
N GLU A 165 -31.46 -0.94 -28.13
CA GLU A 165 -32.89 -0.64 -28.21
C GLU A 165 -33.44 0.12 -27.00
N SER A 166 -32.73 0.08 -25.86
CA SER A 166 -33.10 0.75 -24.62
C SER A 166 -32.79 2.25 -24.63
N LEU A 167 -31.74 2.65 -25.37
CA LEU A 167 -31.33 4.05 -25.58
C LEU A 167 -32.14 4.72 -26.70
N ILE A 168 -32.61 3.94 -27.69
CA ILE A 168 -33.30 4.46 -28.89
C ILE A 168 -34.83 4.59 -28.67
N ARG A 169 -35.44 3.86 -27.73
CA ARG A 169 -36.88 4.00 -27.42
C ARG A 169 -37.21 5.05 -26.36
N GLY A 170 -36.21 5.70 -25.77
CA GLY A 170 -36.36 6.89 -24.94
C GLY A 170 -36.74 8.11 -25.79
N LYS A 171 -37.99 8.09 -26.30
CA LYS A 171 -38.81 9.17 -26.90
C LYS A 171 -39.51 8.71 -28.18
N GLN A 172 -40.63 8.00 -28.02
CA GLN A 172 -41.76 8.22 -28.92
C GLN A 172 -42.97 8.63 -28.07
N GLU A 173 -43.19 9.95 -28.05
CA GLU A 173 -44.52 10.54 -27.84
C GLU A 173 -45.43 10.00 -28.95
N GLY A 174 -46.10 8.89 -28.66
CA GLY A 174 -47.19 8.37 -29.46
C GLY A 174 -48.50 8.61 -28.72
N ARG A 175 -49.09 9.80 -28.91
CA ARG A 175 -50.53 10.06 -28.83
C ARG A 175 -50.84 11.26 -29.74
N PRO A 176 -51.99 11.29 -30.42
CA PRO A 176 -53.29 10.77 -29.98
C PRO A 176 -53.62 9.36 -30.49
#